data_AF-A0A8J4BY27-F1
#
_entry.id   AF-A0A8J4BY27-F1
#
_cell.length_a   1.000
_cell.length_b   1.000
_cell.length_c   1.000
_cell.angle_alpha   90.00
_cell.angle_beta   90.00
_cell.angle_gamma   90.00
#
_symmetry.space_group_name_H-M   'P 1'
#
loop_
_entity.id
_entity.type
_entity.pdbx_description
1 polymer ?
#
loop_
_entity_poly.entity_id
_entity_poly.type
_entity_poly.pdbx_seq_one_letter_code
_entity_poly.pdbx_strand_id
1 'polypeptide(L)'
;MHRQLGYRGLVVGWDSQCCESEDWIAQAKVKELKGGTRQVFYHLLVDARDWEYDAHLPPVAYAPEELLLSPEMESEGAKSWAEVYGNDPLQHPYLYILFLGMDGRGDYLPCRQLRDKYNVQRRDVYRPGEDGSMAPQQPGQ
;
A
#
# COMPACT_ATOMS: atom_id res chain seq x y z
N MET A 1 -3.85 6.70 -0.63
CA MET A 1 -5.14 7.32 -1.02
C MET A 1 -5.03 7.88 -2.42
N HIS A 2 -6.06 7.72 -3.25
CA HIS A 2 -6.12 8.40 -4.54
C HIS A 2 -6.65 9.84 -4.39
N ARG A 3 -5.89 10.84 -4.84
CA ARG A 3 -6.17 12.27 -4.61
C ARG A 3 -7.50 12.73 -5.20
N GLN A 4 -7.86 12.21 -6.38
CA GLN A 4 -9.05 12.67 -7.12
C GLN A 4 -10.27 11.76 -6.92
N LEU A 5 -10.04 10.46 -6.77
CA LEU A 5 -11.11 9.45 -6.72
C LEU A 5 -11.42 9.02 -5.27
N GLY A 6 -10.55 9.36 -4.31
CA GLY A 6 -10.79 9.16 -2.89
C GLY A 6 -10.62 7.72 -2.39
N TYR A 7 -10.39 6.73 -3.26
CA TYR A 7 -10.27 5.34 -2.82
C TYR A 7 -8.98 5.09 -2.01
N ARG A 8 -9.10 4.19 -1.02
CA ARG A 8 -7.97 3.63 -0.29
C ARG A 8 -7.35 2.48 -1.07
N GLY A 9 -6.03 2.40 -1.05
CA GLY A 9 -5.34 1.29 -1.69
C GLY A 9 -3.97 1.03 -1.10
N LEU A 10 -3.52 -0.19 -1.30
CA LEU A 10 -2.24 -0.72 -0.83
C LEU A 10 -1.32 -0.97 -2.03
N VAL A 11 -0.14 -0.38 -2.00
CA VAL A 11 0.89 -0.54 -3.04
C VAL A 11 1.47 -1.96 -2.95
N VAL A 12 1.42 -2.69 -4.07
CA VAL A 12 2.00 -4.05 -4.21
C VAL A 12 3.10 -4.12 -5.27
N GLY A 13 3.34 -3.02 -5.99
CA GLY A 13 4.39 -2.93 -6.99
C GLY A 13 4.43 -1.56 -7.63
N TRP A 14 5.44 -1.33 -8.46
CA TRP A 14 5.58 -0.11 -9.24
C TRP A 14 6.36 -0.37 -10.53
N ASP A 15 6.18 0.52 -11.49
CA ASP A 15 6.94 0.64 -12.71
C ASP A 15 7.58 2.04 -12.77
N SER A 16 8.80 2.14 -13.29
CA SER A 16 9.52 3.43 -13.38
C SER A 16 8.93 4.40 -14.40
N GLN A 17 8.04 3.91 -15.27
CA GLN A 17 7.30 4.65 -16.28
C GLN A 17 5.97 3.95 -16.57
N CYS A 18 5.08 4.60 -17.31
CA CYS A 18 3.83 3.98 -17.75
C CYS A 18 4.11 2.80 -18.70
N CYS A 19 3.57 1.63 -18.40
CA CYS A 19 3.70 0.40 -19.19
C CYS A 19 2.39 0.01 -19.91
N GLU A 20 1.36 0.85 -19.81
CA GLU A 20 0.05 0.61 -20.41
C GLU A 20 -0.02 1.03 -21.88
N SER A 21 -1.05 0.55 -22.57
CA SER A 21 -1.29 0.88 -23.98
C SER A 21 -1.58 2.37 -24.22
N GLU A 22 -1.32 2.86 -25.43
CA GLU A 22 -1.63 4.25 -25.81
C GLU A 22 -3.12 4.58 -25.65
N ASP A 23 -4.02 3.61 -25.90
CA ASP A 23 -5.45 3.78 -25.70
C ASP A 23 -5.79 4.00 -24.23
N TRP A 24 -5.21 3.20 -23.33
CA TRP A 24 -5.38 3.39 -21.89
C TRP A 24 -4.80 4.73 -21.43
N ILE A 25 -3.59 5.07 -21.89
CA ILE A 25 -2.91 6.35 -21.60
C ILE A 25 -3.78 7.55 -22.00
N ALA A 26 -4.46 7.47 -23.14
CA ALA A 26 -5.37 8.50 -23.61
C ALA A 26 -6.63 8.59 -22.73
N GLN A 27 -7.25 7.45 -22.41
CA GLN A 27 -8.45 7.39 -21.55
C GLN A 27 -8.18 7.88 -20.13
N ALA A 28 -7.06 7.46 -19.54
CA ALA A 28 -6.61 7.87 -18.21
C ALA A 28 -5.99 9.28 -18.20
N LYS A 29 -5.91 9.95 -19.36
CA LYS A 29 -5.36 11.31 -19.53
C LYS A 29 -3.96 11.48 -18.97
N VAL A 30 -3.15 10.42 -19.03
CA VAL A 30 -1.81 10.41 -18.44
C VAL A 30 -0.92 11.49 -19.04
N LYS A 31 -1.08 11.84 -20.31
CA LYS A 31 -0.28 12.90 -20.97
C LYS A 31 -0.58 14.31 -20.45
N GLU A 32 -1.72 14.53 -19.79
CA GLU A 32 -2.10 15.81 -19.18
C GLU A 32 -1.48 16.02 -17.79
N LEU A 33 -0.97 14.93 -17.19
CA LEU A 33 -0.29 14.92 -15.90
C LEU A 33 1.08 15.57 -15.98
N LYS A 34 1.55 16.16 -14.87
CA LYS A 34 2.85 16.87 -14.85
C LYS A 34 4.01 15.94 -15.18
N GLY A 35 3.98 14.72 -14.63
CA GLY A 35 4.97 13.68 -14.89
C GLY A 35 4.74 12.91 -16.20
N GLY A 36 3.58 13.09 -16.84
CA GLY A 36 3.21 12.36 -18.03
C GLY A 36 3.34 10.84 -17.87
N THR A 37 3.81 10.16 -18.91
CA THR A 37 4.13 8.73 -18.90
C THR A 37 5.50 8.40 -18.29
N ARG A 38 6.31 9.40 -17.93
CA ARG A 38 7.70 9.21 -17.45
C ARG A 38 7.85 9.17 -15.94
N GLN A 39 6.77 9.36 -15.20
CA GLN A 39 6.75 9.22 -13.74
C GLN A 39 6.58 7.77 -13.32
N VAL A 40 6.79 7.50 -12.03
CA VAL A 40 6.50 6.20 -11.42
C VAL A 40 5.00 5.94 -11.42
N PHE A 41 4.63 4.71 -11.72
CA PHE A 41 3.26 4.21 -11.58
C PHE A 41 3.22 3.07 -10.59
N TYR A 42 2.17 3.01 -9.78
CA TYR A 42 2.00 2.02 -8.74
C TYR A 42 0.86 1.06 -9.07
N HIS A 43 1.11 -0.22 -8.80
CA HIS A 43 0.11 -1.27 -8.76
C HIS A 43 -0.52 -1.31 -7.37
N LEU A 44 -1.84 -1.19 -7.31
CA LEU A 44 -2.60 -1.03 -6.07
C LEU A 44 -3.64 -2.14 -5.94
N LEU A 45 -3.75 -2.69 -4.73
CA LEU A 45 -5.00 -3.33 -4.28
C LEU A 45 -5.90 -2.24 -3.73
N VAL A 46 -7.14 -2.13 -4.22
CA VAL A 46 -8.08 -1.10 -3.79
C VAL A 46 -9.04 -1.68 -2.75
N ASP A 47 -9.42 -0.90 -1.74
CA ASP A 47 -10.41 -1.38 -0.78
C ASP A 47 -11.73 -1.71 -1.50
N ALA A 48 -12.23 -2.93 -1.32
CA ALA A 48 -13.46 -3.40 -1.96
C ALA A 48 -14.69 -2.55 -1.60
N ARG A 49 -14.65 -1.79 -0.50
CA ARG A 49 -15.71 -0.84 -0.10
C ARG A 49 -15.70 0.44 -0.93
N ASP A 50 -14.55 0.79 -1.51
CA ASP A 50 -14.34 2.01 -2.30
C ASP A 50 -14.39 1.71 -3.82
N TRP A 51 -14.74 0.49 -4.22
CA TRP A 51 -14.71 0.01 -5.59
C TRP A 51 -16.04 -0.61 -6.03
N GLU A 52 -16.41 -0.45 -7.29
CA GLU A 52 -17.62 -1.09 -7.82
C GLU A 52 -17.45 -2.62 -7.83
N TYR A 53 -18.42 -3.33 -7.27
CA TYR A 53 -18.36 -4.78 -7.17
C TYR A 53 -18.49 -5.42 -8.56
N ASP A 54 -17.49 -6.23 -8.91
CA ASP A 54 -17.49 -7.10 -10.07
C ASP A 54 -17.11 -8.53 -9.62
N ALA A 55 -17.93 -9.51 -9.99
CA ALA A 55 -17.70 -10.91 -9.62
C ALA A 55 -16.50 -11.55 -10.33
N HIS A 56 -16.04 -10.97 -11.43
CA HIS A 56 -14.97 -11.49 -12.28
C HIS A 56 -13.68 -10.70 -12.17
N LEU A 57 -13.74 -9.46 -11.70
CA LEU A 57 -12.57 -8.58 -11.62
C LEU A 57 -12.29 -8.15 -10.17
N PRO A 58 -11.10 -8.47 -9.62
CA PRO A 58 -10.72 -7.98 -8.31
C PRO A 58 -10.51 -6.45 -8.35
N PRO A 59 -10.72 -5.74 -7.23
CA PRO A 59 -10.52 -4.30 -7.15
C PRO A 59 -9.02 -3.95 -7.15
N VAL A 60 -8.45 -3.79 -8.34
CA VAL A 60 -7.05 -3.39 -8.55
C VAL A 60 -6.97 -2.12 -9.40
N ALA A 61 -5.95 -1.31 -9.16
CA ALA A 61 -5.72 -0.07 -9.90
C ALA A 61 -4.25 0.10 -10.28
N TYR A 62 -4.02 0.78 -11.41
CA TYR A 62 -2.73 1.24 -11.86
C TYR A 62 -2.75 2.77 -11.88
N ALA A 63 -1.97 3.40 -11.01
CA ALA A 63 -2.07 4.84 -10.77
C ALA A 63 -0.71 5.54 -10.80
N PRO A 64 -0.63 6.74 -11.39
CA PRO A 64 0.58 7.56 -11.38
C PRO A 64 0.87 8.09 -9.97
N GLU A 65 2.15 8.21 -9.62
CA GLU A 65 2.61 8.73 -8.32
C GLU A 65 1.95 10.07 -7.97
N GLU A 66 1.84 10.98 -8.94
CA GLU A 66 1.30 12.32 -8.67
C GLU A 66 -0.17 12.32 -8.23
N LEU A 67 -0.92 11.23 -8.45
CA LEU A 67 -2.31 11.10 -8.00
C LEU A 67 -2.45 10.34 -6.68
N LEU A 68 -1.35 9.91 -6.07
CA LEU A 68 -1.36 9.20 -4.81
C LEU A 68 -0.93 10.09 -3.66
N LEU A 69 -1.56 9.85 -2.51
CA LEU A 69 -1.28 10.52 -1.24
C LEU A 69 -0.99 9.46 -0.18
N SER A 70 0.07 9.71 0.60
CA SER A 70 0.34 8.98 1.84
C SER A 70 0.46 9.97 3.01
N PRO A 71 -0.06 9.64 4.21
CA PRO A 71 0.09 10.46 5.40
C PRO A 71 1.53 10.85 5.72
N GLU A 72 2.46 9.93 5.50
CA GLU A 72 3.88 10.15 5.79
C GLU A 72 4.51 11.19 4.86
N MET A 73 4.04 11.30 3.62
CA MET A 73 4.56 12.27 2.64
C MET A 73 3.93 13.65 2.80
N GLU A 74 2.68 13.74 3.24
CA GLU A 74 1.90 14.99 3.17
C GLU A 74 1.72 15.69 4.53
N SER A 75 1.91 14.98 5.65
CA SER A 75 1.65 15.56 6.98
C SER A 75 2.87 16.22 7.61
N GLU A 76 2.67 17.41 8.17
CA GLU A 76 3.63 18.02 9.09
C GLU A 76 3.80 17.11 10.31
N GLY A 77 4.94 16.42 10.40
CA GLY A 77 5.24 15.46 11.46
C GLY A 77 5.22 13.98 11.06
N ALA A 78 5.06 13.65 9.76
CA ALA A 78 5.15 12.28 9.23
C ALA A 78 4.25 11.27 9.98
N LYS A 79 2.98 11.65 10.18
CA LYS A 79 1.96 10.81 10.80
C LYS A 79 1.82 9.50 10.02
N SER A 80 1.72 8.40 10.74
CA SER A 80 1.51 7.07 10.19
C SER A 80 0.09 6.90 9.62
N TRP A 81 -0.09 5.84 8.83
CA TRP A 81 -1.41 5.48 8.31
C TRP A 81 -2.42 5.25 9.44
N ALA A 82 -2.02 4.53 10.49
CA ALA A 82 -2.86 4.24 11.65
C ALA A 82 -3.31 5.50 12.40
N GLU A 83 -2.46 6.54 12.47
CA GLU A 83 -2.82 7.80 13.14
C GLU A 83 -3.83 8.64 12.36
N VAL A 84 -3.78 8.60 11.02
CA VAL A 84 -4.64 9.43 10.17
C VAL A 84 -5.95 8.71 9.80
N TYR A 85 -5.87 7.44 9.46
CA TYR A 85 -7.01 6.67 8.93
C TYR A 85 -7.46 5.53 9.85
N GLY A 86 -6.79 5.32 10.98
CA GLY A 86 -7.08 4.24 11.91
C GLY A 86 -6.49 2.90 11.48
N ASN A 87 -6.83 1.86 12.24
CA ASN A 87 -6.30 0.49 12.07
C ASN A 87 -7.29 -0.44 11.36
N ASP A 88 -8.31 0.10 10.69
CA ASP A 88 -9.28 -0.69 9.94
C ASP A 88 -8.58 -1.33 8.73
N PRO A 89 -8.50 -2.67 8.66
CA PRO A 89 -7.81 -3.33 7.56
C PRO A 89 -8.50 -3.08 6.22
N LEU A 90 -7.70 -3.11 5.15
CA LEU A 90 -8.14 -3.06 3.78
C LEU A 90 -8.99 -4.30 3.51
N GLN A 91 -10.16 -4.14 2.90
CA GLN A 91 -10.94 -5.29 2.46
C GLN A 91 -10.54 -5.66 1.04
N HIS A 92 -9.77 -6.72 0.86
CA HIS A 92 -9.38 -7.18 -0.47
C HIS A 92 -9.16 -8.70 -0.51
N PRO A 93 -9.66 -9.42 -1.54
CA PRO A 93 -9.55 -10.88 -1.63
C PRO A 93 -8.12 -11.40 -1.67
N TYR A 94 -7.15 -10.60 -2.15
CA TYR A 94 -5.73 -10.98 -2.21
C TYR A 94 -4.92 -10.57 -0.98
N LEU A 95 -5.52 -9.89 0.01
CA LEU A 95 -4.76 -9.33 1.12
C LEU A 95 -4.01 -10.43 1.90
N TYR A 96 -4.70 -11.51 2.27
CA TYR A 96 -4.12 -12.60 3.06
C TYR A 96 -3.08 -13.44 2.30
N ILE A 97 -3.04 -13.34 0.97
CA ILE A 97 -2.06 -14.04 0.13
C ILE A 97 -0.76 -13.24 0.07
N LEU A 98 -0.87 -11.91 0.04
CA LEU A 98 0.25 -11.01 -0.19
C LEU A 98 0.85 -10.45 1.10
N PHE A 99 0.10 -10.44 2.20
CA PHE A 99 0.50 -9.81 3.45
C PHE A 99 0.23 -10.71 4.67
N LEU A 100 1.12 -10.61 5.65
CA LEU A 100 1.07 -11.39 6.90
C LEU A 100 0.25 -10.70 8.00
N GLY A 101 -0.10 -9.43 7.81
CA GLY A 101 -0.78 -8.59 8.79
C GLY A 101 -0.39 -7.12 8.63
N MET A 102 -0.76 -6.32 9.62
CA MET A 102 -0.35 -4.92 9.76
C MET A 102 0.54 -4.77 10.99
N ASP A 103 1.50 -3.86 10.93
CA ASP A 103 2.28 -3.46 12.08
C ASP A 103 1.57 -2.35 12.89
N GLY A 104 2.22 -1.86 13.94
CA GLY A 104 1.68 -0.84 14.83
C GLY A 104 1.47 0.54 14.21
N ARG A 105 2.09 0.82 13.06
CA ARG A 105 1.93 2.07 12.29
C ARG A 105 0.85 1.95 11.21
N GLY A 106 0.30 0.75 11.04
CA GLY A 106 -0.67 0.44 9.99
C GLY A 106 0.00 0.08 8.66
N ASP A 107 1.31 -0.15 8.64
CA ASP A 107 2.02 -0.63 7.47
C ASP A 107 1.78 -2.13 7.31
N TYR A 108 1.44 -2.56 6.09
CA TYR A 108 1.23 -3.99 5.83
C TYR A 108 2.56 -4.71 5.70
N LEU A 109 2.64 -5.89 6.31
CA LEU A 109 3.82 -6.74 6.29
C LEU A 109 3.79 -7.66 5.06
N PRO A 110 4.52 -7.36 3.97
CA PRO A 110 4.49 -8.19 2.76
C PRO A 110 5.00 -9.60 3.06
N CYS A 111 4.45 -10.61 2.37
CA CYS A 111 4.93 -11.98 2.44
C CYS A 111 6.35 -12.09 1.86
N ARG A 112 7.02 -13.23 2.12
CA ARG A 112 8.41 -13.42 1.70
C ARG A 112 8.58 -13.26 0.18
N GLN A 113 7.66 -13.81 -0.61
CA GLN A 113 7.72 -13.72 -2.07
C GLN A 113 7.70 -12.27 -2.55
N LEU A 114 6.84 -11.43 -1.97
CA LEU A 114 6.72 -10.02 -2.35
C LEU A 114 7.97 -9.23 -1.92
N ARG A 115 8.51 -9.53 -0.74
CA ARG A 115 9.77 -8.94 -0.27
C ARG A 115 10.97 -9.31 -1.14
N ASP A 116 11.11 -10.59 -1.48
CA ASP A 116 12.21 -11.10 -2.29
C ASP A 116 12.16 -10.48 -3.71
N LYS A 117 10.97 -10.30 -4.29
CA LYS A 117 10.76 -9.64 -5.59
C LYS A 117 11.33 -8.22 -5.64
N TYR A 118 11.20 -7.46 -4.55
CA TYR A 118 11.60 -6.06 -4.47
C TYR A 118 12.87 -5.84 -3.62
N ASN A 119 13.55 -6.92 -3.21
CA ASN A 119 14.75 -6.89 -2.36
C ASN A 119 14.56 -6.09 -1.05
N VAL A 120 13.40 -6.24 -0.41
CA VAL A 120 13.03 -5.52 0.81
C VAL A 120 13.18 -6.43 2.03
N GLN A 121 13.86 -5.95 3.09
CA GLN A 121 13.95 -6.67 4.36
C GLN A 121 12.64 -6.56 5.15
N ARG A 122 12.35 -7.57 5.99
CA ARG A 122 11.18 -7.50 6.88
C ARG A 122 11.39 -6.40 7.92
N ARG A 123 10.41 -5.52 8.05
CA ARG A 123 10.36 -4.44 9.06
C ARG A 123 9.05 -4.56 9.81
N ASP A 124 9.13 -4.88 11.09
CA ASP A 124 7.99 -4.95 11.98
C ASP A 124 8.10 -3.82 13.00
N VAL A 125 7.13 -2.91 13.05
CA VAL A 125 7.03 -1.91 14.13
C VAL A 125 5.99 -2.38 15.14
N TYR A 126 6.41 -2.65 16.37
CA TYR A 126 5.51 -3.05 17.45
C TYR A 126 4.78 -1.84 18.02
N ARG A 127 3.53 -2.03 18.44
CA ARG A 127 2.79 -1.00 19.17
C ARG A 127 3.41 -0.82 20.56
N PRO A 128 3.48 0.42 21.09
CA PRO A 128 3.88 0.63 22.48
C PRO A 128 2.97 -0.18 23.43
N GLY A 129 3.54 -1.14 24.15
CA GLY A 129 2.83 -2.04 25.07
C GLY A 129 2.57 -3.46 24.56
N GLU A 130 2.78 -3.73 23.28
CA GLU A 130 2.88 -5.10 22.72
C GLU A 130 4.37 -5.45 22.57
N ASP A 131 5.11 -5.40 23.67
CA ASP A 131 6.53 -5.73 23.65
C ASP A 131 6.70 -7.22 23.29
N GLY A 132 7.32 -7.48 22.14
CA GLY A 132 7.99 -8.75 21.83
C GLY A 132 9.20 -9.04 22.73
N SER A 133 9.17 -8.57 23.99
CA SER A 133 10.12 -8.98 25.02
C SER A 133 9.70 -10.35 25.53
N MET A 134 10.25 -11.41 24.92
CA MET A 134 10.52 -12.59 25.73
C MET A 134 11.45 -12.14 26.85
N ALA A 135 10.90 -12.04 28.06
CA ALA A 135 11.68 -11.86 29.27
C ALA A 135 12.83 -12.89 29.27
N PRO A 136 14.07 -12.52 29.58
CA PRO A 136 15.12 -13.50 29.77
C PRO A 136 14.70 -14.43 30.91
N GLN A 137 14.52 -15.72 30.60
CA GLN A 137 14.35 -16.75 31.62
C GLN A 137 15.59 -16.67 32.54
N GLN A 138 15.38 -16.26 33.78
CA GLN A 138 16.41 -16.40 34.80
C GLN A 138 16.68 -17.89 35.01
N PRO A 139 17.95 -18.34 35.01
CA PRO A 139 18.26 -19.71 35.38
C PRO A 139 17.90 -19.91 36.85
N GLY A 140 17.04 -20.89 37.11
CA GLY A 140 16.61 -21.26 38.45
C GLY A 140 17.78 -21.58 39.37
N GLN A 141 17.66 -21.13 40.61
CA GLN A 141 18.35 -21.69 41.76
C GLN A 141 17.38 -22.61 42.51
#